data_AF-A0A089MC46-F1
#
_entry.id   AF-A0A089MC46-F1
#
_cell.length_a   1.000
_cell.length_b   1.000
_cell.length_c   1.000
_cell.angle_alpha   90.00
_cell.angle_beta   90.00
_cell.angle_gamma   90.00
#
_symmetry.space_group_name_H-M   'P 1'
#
loop_
_entity.id
_entity.type
_entity.pdbx_description
1 polymer ?
#
loop_
_entity_poly.entity_id
_entity_poly.type
_entity_poly.pdbx_seq_one_letter_code
_entity_poly.pdbx_strand_id
1 'polypeptide(L)'
;MENLTAEEKQQSVEAFKSIIRKSEKALSHMKTDAPQTRLLQRRMKAAQIGAETLLARWEGRETDICKTDLIEAKKELESLLLTLPSFLKKSKEGSGQQTYITRRIAAIKVAVFYMGYLIEKVE
;
A
#
# COMPACT_ATOMS: atom_id res chain seq x y z
N MET A 1 0.84 16.15 -3.70
CA MET A 1 -0.25 15.18 -3.93
C MET A 1 -1.57 15.64 -3.30
N GLU A 2 -1.87 16.95 -3.36
CA GLU A 2 -2.96 17.54 -2.56
C GLU A 2 -4.28 17.69 -3.34
N ASN A 3 -4.27 17.44 -4.65
CA ASN A 3 -5.42 17.63 -5.54
C ASN A 3 -5.99 16.30 -6.08
N LEU A 4 -6.02 15.25 -5.26
CA LEU A 4 -6.70 14.00 -5.64
C LEU A 4 -8.22 14.19 -5.57
N THR A 5 -8.91 13.79 -6.63
CA THR A 5 -10.37 13.72 -6.68
C THR A 5 -10.92 12.72 -5.64
N ALA A 6 -12.20 12.85 -5.30
CA ALA A 6 -12.87 11.88 -4.42
C ALA A 6 -12.78 10.45 -4.96
N GLU A 7 -12.89 10.29 -6.29
CA GLU A 7 -12.76 8.98 -6.94
C GLU A 7 -11.34 8.42 -6.79
N GLU A 8 -10.29 9.21 -7.02
CA GLU A 8 -8.91 8.74 -6.87
C GLU A 8 -8.58 8.36 -5.42
N LYS A 9 -9.11 9.11 -4.44
CA LYS A 9 -9.01 8.77 -3.02
C LYS A 9 -9.68 7.42 -2.75
N GLN A 10 -10.92 7.24 -3.20
CA GLN A 10 -11.65 5.98 -3.03
C GLN A 10 -10.93 4.81 -3.71
N GLN A 11 -10.49 4.98 -4.96
CA GLN A 11 -9.74 3.95 -5.68
C GLN A 11 -8.44 3.57 -4.98
N SER A 12 -7.78 4.53 -4.31
CA SER A 12 -6.57 4.26 -3.53
C SER A 12 -6.84 3.39 -2.31
N VAL A 13 -7.88 3.72 -1.52
CA VAL A 13 -8.30 2.89 -0.38
C VAL A 13 -8.69 1.48 -0.83
N GLU A 14 -9.47 1.37 -1.91
CA GLU A 14 -9.89 0.07 -2.45
C GLU A 14 -8.71 -0.76 -2.99
N ALA A 15 -7.67 -0.11 -3.55
CA ALA A 15 -6.46 -0.79 -3.94
C ALA A 15 -5.76 -1.46 -2.75
N PHE A 16 -5.66 -0.78 -1.60
CA PHE A 16 -5.09 -1.34 -0.38
C PHE A 16 -5.96 -2.44 0.22
N LYS A 17 -7.28 -2.23 0.36
CA LYS A 17 -8.21 -3.28 0.82
C LYS A 17 -8.11 -4.55 -0.01
N SER A 18 -7.95 -4.40 -1.33
CA SER A 18 -7.75 -5.52 -2.25
C SER A 18 -6.43 -6.26 -1.99
N ILE A 19 -5.35 -5.53 -1.67
CA ILE A 19 -4.05 -6.14 -1.30
C ILE A 19 -4.20 -6.91 0.03
N ILE A 20 -4.82 -6.30 1.03
CA ILE A 20 -5.01 -6.89 2.36
C ILE A 20 -5.82 -8.19 2.25
N ARG A 21 -7.03 -8.13 1.67
CA ARG A 21 -7.90 -9.31 1.49
C ARG A 21 -7.23 -10.45 0.73
N LYS A 22 -6.44 -10.14 -0.29
CA LYS A 22 -5.71 -11.16 -1.07
C LYS A 22 -4.54 -11.74 -0.27
N SER A 23 -3.88 -10.93 0.55
CA SER A 23 -2.79 -11.37 1.42
C SER A 23 -3.31 -12.26 2.54
N GLU A 24 -4.41 -11.88 3.20
CA GLU A 24 -5.10 -12.69 4.22
C GLU A 24 -5.49 -14.06 3.67
N LYS A 25 -6.14 -14.09 2.50
CA LYS A 25 -6.53 -15.34 1.84
C LYS A 25 -5.32 -16.20 1.47
N ALA A 26 -4.21 -15.60 1.02
CA ALA A 26 -3.01 -16.36 0.72
C ALA A 26 -2.36 -16.91 2.00
N LEU A 27 -2.27 -16.09 3.06
CA LEU A 27 -1.72 -16.48 4.35
C LEU A 27 -2.50 -17.62 5.01
N SER A 28 -3.83 -17.67 4.88
CA SER A 28 -4.65 -18.76 5.43
C SER A 28 -4.34 -20.15 4.83
N HIS A 29 -3.59 -20.20 3.73
CA HIS A 29 -3.19 -21.44 3.07
C HIS A 29 -1.67 -21.71 3.13
N MET A 30 -0.90 -20.86 3.83
CA MET A 30 0.55 -20.96 3.89
C MET A 30 1.04 -21.50 5.24
N LYS A 31 2.20 -22.17 5.22
CA LYS A 31 2.88 -22.62 6.45
C LYS A 31 3.47 -21.42 7.19
N THR A 32 3.21 -21.31 8.49
CA THR A 32 3.54 -20.14 9.33
C THR A 32 5.02 -19.73 9.28
N ASP A 33 5.95 -20.69 9.22
CA ASP A 33 7.39 -20.41 9.35
C ASP A 33 8.15 -20.28 8.03
N ALA A 34 7.47 -20.36 6.89
CA ALA A 34 8.14 -20.25 5.61
C ALA A 34 8.58 -18.79 5.32
N PRO A 35 9.77 -18.53 4.75
CA PRO A 35 10.24 -17.18 4.43
C PRO A 35 9.24 -16.35 3.61
N GLN A 36 8.55 -16.99 2.67
CA GLN A 36 7.50 -16.38 1.85
C GLN A 36 6.29 -15.92 2.68
N THR A 37 5.96 -16.62 3.76
CA THR A 37 4.87 -16.26 4.68
C THR A 37 5.23 -15.00 5.45
N ARG A 38 6.46 -14.95 6.00
CA ARG A 38 6.96 -13.76 6.71
C ARG A 38 7.06 -12.52 5.82
N LEU A 39 7.43 -12.69 4.55
CA LEU A 39 7.43 -11.60 3.57
C LEU A 39 6.00 -11.12 3.29
N LEU A 40 5.06 -12.04 3.09
CA LEU A 40 3.67 -11.68 2.82
C LEU A 40 3.00 -10.99 4.01
N GLN A 41 3.28 -11.43 5.24
CA GLN A 41 2.83 -10.76 6.47
C GLN A 41 3.34 -9.32 6.56
N ARG A 42 4.63 -9.09 6.30
CA ARG A 42 5.21 -7.73 6.28
C ARG A 42 4.54 -6.84 5.24
N ARG A 43 4.34 -7.34 4.03
CA ARG A 43 3.62 -6.62 2.96
C ARG A 43 2.16 -6.34 3.29
N MET A 44 1.49 -7.27 3.98
CA MET A 44 0.13 -7.07 4.46
C MET A 44 0.07 -5.98 5.53
N LYS A 45 0.98 -6.00 6.51
CA LYS A 45 1.11 -4.95 7.54
C LYS A 45 1.38 -3.58 6.89
N ALA A 46 2.31 -3.53 5.93
CA ALA A 46 2.60 -2.31 5.18
C ALA A 46 1.38 -1.78 4.40
N ALA A 47 0.55 -2.68 3.85
CA ALA A 47 -0.69 -2.31 3.18
C ALA A 47 -1.76 -1.79 4.16
N GLN A 48 -1.84 -2.34 5.38
CA GLN A 48 -2.72 -1.85 6.44
C GLN A 48 -2.33 -0.44 6.87
N ILE A 49 -1.05 -0.23 7.18
CA ILE A 49 -0.49 1.10 7.54
C ILE A 49 -0.69 2.10 6.39
N GLY A 50 -0.54 1.66 5.14
CA GLY A 50 -0.83 2.49 3.97
C GLY A 50 -2.29 2.92 3.89
N ALA A 51 -3.24 2.01 4.11
CA ALA A 51 -4.66 2.35 4.14
C ALA A 51 -4.98 3.34 5.28
N GLU A 52 -4.47 3.07 6.48
CA GLU A 52 -4.71 3.91 7.65
C GLU A 52 -4.12 5.32 7.46
N THR A 53 -2.89 5.43 6.96
CA THR A 53 -2.25 6.71 6.65
C THR A 53 -3.11 7.56 5.71
N LEU A 54 -3.66 6.94 4.65
CA LEU A 54 -4.51 7.65 3.69
C LEU A 54 -5.83 8.09 4.31
N LEU A 55 -6.49 7.20 5.06
CA LEU A 55 -7.76 7.50 5.73
C LEU A 55 -7.59 8.61 6.77
N ALA A 56 -6.58 8.50 7.64
CA ALA A 56 -6.26 9.52 8.64
C ALA A 56 -6.01 10.88 7.98
N ARG A 57 -5.19 10.92 6.92
CA ARG A 57 -4.90 12.15 6.19
C ARG A 57 -6.13 12.79 5.55
N TRP A 58 -7.01 12.00 4.94
CA TRP A 58 -8.17 12.53 4.21
C TRP A 58 -9.38 12.82 5.07
N GLU A 59 -9.50 12.17 6.21
CA GLU A 59 -10.57 12.40 7.18
C GLU A 59 -10.16 13.36 8.30
N GLY A 60 -8.92 13.86 8.28
CA GLY A 60 -8.40 14.79 9.28
C GLY A 60 -8.25 14.16 10.66
N ARG A 61 -8.04 12.84 10.73
CA ARG A 61 -7.83 12.09 11.97
C ARG A 61 -6.34 11.99 12.29
N GLU A 62 -6.02 11.98 13.58
CA GLU A 62 -4.70 11.59 14.05
C GLU A 62 -4.51 10.08 13.87
N THR A 63 -3.25 9.65 13.72
CA THR A 63 -2.87 8.24 13.64
C THR A 63 -1.92 7.92 14.78
N ASP A 64 -2.07 6.76 15.38
CA ASP A 64 -1.24 6.25 16.48
C ASP A 64 -0.11 5.33 15.98
N ILE A 65 0.09 5.25 14.65
CA ILE A 65 1.17 4.47 14.06
C ILE A 65 2.52 5.04 14.50
N CYS A 66 3.32 4.21 15.16
CA CYS A 66 4.63 4.63 15.62
C CYS A 66 5.61 4.85 14.45
N LYS A 67 6.62 5.70 14.67
CA LYS A 67 7.64 6.06 13.66
C LYS A 67 8.32 4.84 13.04
N THR A 68 8.64 3.83 13.85
CA THR A 68 9.28 2.58 13.39
C THR A 68 8.39 1.85 12.38
N ASP A 69 7.10 1.70 12.69
CA ASP A 69 6.15 1.03 11.82
C ASP A 69 5.92 1.80 10.51
N LEU A 70 5.91 3.14 10.55
CA LEU A 70 5.86 3.97 9.35
C LEU A 70 7.09 3.75 8.46
N ILE A 71 8.30 3.71 9.03
CA ILE A 71 9.55 3.49 8.28
C ILE A 71 9.56 2.11 7.63
N GLU A 72 9.21 1.07 8.37
CA GLU A 72 9.16 -0.30 7.86
C GLU A 72 8.11 -0.46 6.76
N ALA A 73 6.90 0.07 6.97
CA ALA A 73 5.84 0.04 5.97
C ALA A 73 6.23 0.80 4.70
N LYS A 74 6.80 2.00 4.84
CA LYS A 74 7.28 2.81 3.71
C LYS A 74 8.31 2.04 2.87
N LYS A 75 9.28 1.37 3.52
CA LYS A 75 10.30 0.57 2.84
C LYS A 75 9.70 -0.61 2.06
N GLU A 76 8.77 -1.34 2.66
CA GLU A 76 8.10 -2.46 1.99
C GLU A 76 7.26 -1.99 0.78
N LEU A 77 6.57 -0.86 0.92
CA LEU A 77 5.79 -0.24 -0.16
C LEU A 77 6.69 0.29 -1.29
N GLU A 78 7.82 0.92 -0.97
CA GLU A 78 8.82 1.35 -1.96
C GLU A 78 9.41 0.14 -2.72
N SER A 79 9.69 -0.97 -2.03
CA SER A 79 10.10 -2.22 -2.68
C SER A 79 9.07 -2.72 -3.69
N LEU A 80 7.78 -2.62 -3.36
CA LEU A 80 6.71 -2.95 -4.31
C LEU A 80 6.69 -2.00 -5.52
N LEU A 81 6.92 -0.70 -5.32
CA LEU A 81 7.02 0.27 -6.42
C LEU A 81 8.17 -0.02 -7.40
N LEU A 82 9.24 -0.68 -6.96
CA LEU A 82 10.32 -1.11 -7.86
C LEU A 82 9.89 -2.26 -8.78
N THR A 83 8.98 -3.11 -8.31
CA THR A 83 8.60 -4.34 -9.02
C THR A 83 7.34 -4.18 -9.88
N LEU A 84 6.33 -3.46 -9.40
CA LEU A 84 5.03 -3.27 -10.07
C LEU A 84 5.11 -2.70 -11.50
N PRO A 85 6.01 -1.75 -11.83
CA PRO A 85 6.15 -1.24 -13.20
C PRO A 85 6.50 -2.33 -14.22
N SER A 86 7.28 -3.35 -13.82
CA SER A 86 7.61 -4.47 -14.71
C SER A 86 6.38 -5.33 -15.04
N PHE A 87 5.47 -5.52 -14.09
CA PHE A 87 4.19 -6.21 -14.30
C PHE A 87 3.24 -5.37 -15.13
N LEU A 88 3.25 -4.05 -14.97
CA LEU A 88 2.46 -3.12 -15.79
C LEU A 88 2.88 -3.22 -17.25
N LYS A 89 4.19 -3.17 -17.54
CA LYS A 89 4.74 -3.28 -18.90
C LYS A 89 4.35 -4.59 -19.59
N LYS A 90 4.19 -5.68 -18.82
CA LYS A 90 3.78 -7.00 -19.33
C LYS A 90 2.28 -7.17 -19.49
N SER A 91 1.47 -6.26 -18.96
CA SER A 91 0.00 -6.35 -19.05
C SER A 91 -0.50 -5.88 -20.41
N LYS A 92 -1.56 -6.52 -20.92
CA LYS A 92 -2.21 -6.12 -22.17
C LYS A 92 -2.81 -4.72 -22.02
N GLU A 93 -2.62 -3.87 -23.02
CA GLU A 93 -3.20 -2.54 -23.07
C GLU A 93 -4.74 -2.58 -22.99
N GLY A 94 -5.32 -1.68 -22.20
CA GLY A 94 -6.76 -1.61 -21.94
C GLY A 94 -7.31 -2.74 -21.06
N SER A 95 -6.47 -3.66 -20.60
CA SER A 95 -6.93 -4.77 -19.77
C SER A 95 -7.23 -4.33 -18.34
N GLY A 96 -8.18 -5.01 -17.69
CA GLY A 96 -8.45 -4.81 -16.27
C GLY A 96 -7.22 -5.04 -15.39
N GLN A 97 -6.28 -5.90 -15.81
CA GLN A 97 -5.00 -6.08 -15.12
C GLN A 97 -4.12 -4.82 -15.19
N GLN A 98 -4.03 -4.18 -16.36
CA GLN A 98 -3.29 -2.93 -16.52
C GLN A 98 -3.89 -1.84 -15.63
N THR A 99 -5.21 -1.63 -15.70
CA THR A 99 -5.93 -0.67 -14.85
C THR A 99 -5.66 -0.93 -13.37
N TYR A 100 -5.71 -2.20 -12.96
CA TYR A 100 -5.51 -2.58 -11.57
C TYR A 100 -4.09 -2.30 -11.07
N ILE A 101 -3.07 -2.62 -11.87
CA ILE A 101 -1.67 -2.37 -11.51
C ILE A 101 -1.41 -0.86 -11.46
N THR A 102 -1.94 -0.08 -12.42
CA THR A 102 -1.83 1.39 -12.42
C THR A 102 -2.42 2.00 -11.15
N ARG A 103 -3.65 1.59 -10.76
CA ARG A 103 -4.31 2.07 -9.54
C ARG A 103 -3.51 1.74 -8.28
N ARG A 104 -2.94 0.53 -8.19
CA ARG A 104 -2.07 0.14 -7.08
C ARG A 104 -0.80 1.00 -7.00
N ILE A 105 -0.14 1.24 -8.13
CA ILE A 105 1.06 2.09 -8.17
C ILE A 105 0.71 3.50 -7.69
N ALA A 106 -0.40 4.07 -8.17
CA ALA A 106 -0.85 5.39 -7.74
C ALA A 106 -1.13 5.43 -6.22
N ALA A 107 -1.90 4.48 -5.71
CA ALA A 107 -2.23 4.38 -4.28
C ALA A 107 -0.98 4.28 -3.40
N ILE A 108 -0.02 3.43 -3.79
CA ILE A 108 1.22 3.21 -3.05
C ILE A 108 2.09 4.47 -3.05
N LYS A 109 2.20 5.17 -4.19
CA LYS A 109 2.93 6.45 -4.25
C LYS A 109 2.37 7.47 -3.27
N VAL A 110 1.04 7.59 -3.20
CA VAL A 110 0.38 8.52 -2.29
C VAL A 110 0.59 8.15 -0.83
N ALA A 111 0.50 6.87 -0.49
CA ALA A 111 0.78 6.40 0.85
C ALA A 111 2.24 6.66 1.27
N VAL A 112 3.21 6.32 0.42
CA VAL A 112 4.65 6.55 0.67
C VAL A 112 4.94 8.04 0.92
N PHE A 113 4.32 8.93 0.14
CA PHE A 113 4.46 10.38 0.33
C PHE A 113 3.96 10.82 1.71
N TYR A 114 2.74 10.45 2.10
CA TYR A 114 2.19 10.86 3.39
C TYR A 114 2.88 10.17 4.59
N MET A 115 3.34 8.92 4.45
CA MET A 115 4.18 8.28 5.46
C MET A 115 5.48 9.06 5.67
N GLY A 116 6.13 9.53 4.60
CA GLY A 116 7.32 10.37 4.69
C GLY A 116 7.06 11.64 5.50
N TYR A 117 5.96 12.34 5.19
CA TYR A 117 5.52 13.52 5.94
C TYR A 117 5.26 13.24 7.43
N LEU A 118 4.65 12.10 7.76
CA LEU A 118 4.43 11.71 9.16
C LEU A 118 5.74 11.39 9.87
N ILE A 119 6.67 10.69 9.22
CA ILE A 119 7.99 10.35 9.80
C ILE A 119 8.78 11.61 10.16
N GLU A 120 8.73 12.63 9.30
CA GLU A 120 9.39 13.93 9.52
C GLU A 120 8.75 14.74 10.66
N LYS A 121 7.46 14.52 10.94
CA LYS A 121 6.74 15.22 12.01
C LYS A 121 6.91 14.64 13.41
N VAL A 122 7.30 13.37 13.52
CA VAL A 122 7.53 12.70 14.80
C VAL A 122 8.97 12.98 15.27
N GLU A 123 9.38 14.24 15.29
CA GLU A 123 10.63 14.73 15.88
C GLU A 123 10.40 15.28 17.30
#